data_AF-A0A1D2YUS0-F1
#
_entry.id   AF-A0A1D2YUS0-F1
#
_cell.length_a   1.000
_cell.length_b   1.000
_cell.length_c   1.000
_cell.angle_alpha   90.00
_cell.angle_beta   90.00
_cell.angle_gamma   90.00
#
_symmetry.space_group_name_H-M   'P 1'
#
loop_
_entity.id
_entity.type
_entity.pdbx_description
1 polymer ?
#
loop_
_entity_poly.entity_id
_entity_poly.type
_entity_poly.pdbx_seq_one_letter_code
_entity_poly.pdbx_strand_id
1 'polypeptide(L)'
;MLIFLSFTGLLVGILSGMLGIGGGILITPLLLYVPPLLGLPTLSMKAITGLTMVQGLAGSASGFVAHRRYHIINNRLIYWMGPVIVVTSFAGAHFSGFISDEVLMAIFAMMALIAALLMFISKKEKPLTMDAKEITFNRPLAVTIAATVGLLGGLVGQGGSFMIIPLLINVLGIPTKVALGSNLGIVLLSSIAGLSGKISSGLIEPLSALYLVVGVIIGSQLGGFLSHRLRNNTLKRILAAVIGLVSLRIWWTLLKPLVVSLVNSLPANIIILYTISIISLILWTVNTCLFVWLYLHFRRKKWVVTPPEISRTHKKSLS
;
A
#
# COMPACT_ATOMS: atom_id res chain seq x y z
N MET A 1 6.11 17.09 16.27
CA MET A 1 5.04 16.88 15.26
C MET A 1 5.48 17.25 13.84
N LEU A 2 5.92 18.49 13.57
CA LEU A 2 6.19 18.97 12.20
C LEU A 2 7.32 18.25 11.45
N ILE A 3 8.43 17.94 12.14
CA ILE A 3 9.55 17.15 11.57
C ILE A 3 9.08 15.76 11.17
N PHE A 4 8.27 15.12 12.02
CA PHE A 4 7.67 13.82 11.76
C PHE A 4 6.74 13.86 10.53
N LEU A 5 5.91 14.90 10.41
CA LEU A 5 5.05 15.11 9.24
C LEU A 5 5.86 15.32 7.94
N SER A 6 6.97 16.05 8.01
CA SER A 6 7.83 16.25 6.83
C SER A 6 8.49 14.95 6.37
N PHE A 7 9.02 14.17 7.31
CA PHE A 7 9.67 12.89 7.02
C PHE A 7 8.69 11.83 6.51
N THR A 8 7.51 11.73 7.13
CA THR A 8 6.44 10.86 6.65
C THR A 8 5.91 11.29 5.30
N GLY A 9 5.73 12.59 5.07
CA GLY A 9 5.40 13.15 3.76
C GLY A 9 6.41 12.73 2.68
N LEU A 10 7.71 12.79 2.97
CA LEU A 10 8.76 12.36 2.06
C LEU A 10 8.70 10.85 1.76
N LEU A 11 8.67 10.01 2.79
CA LEU A 11 8.61 8.55 2.63
C LEU A 11 7.36 8.10 1.87
N VAL A 12 6.21 8.64 2.25
CA VAL A 12 4.94 8.33 1.58
C VAL A 12 4.92 8.93 0.19
N GLY A 13 5.52 10.09 -0.03
CA GLY A 13 5.74 10.66 -1.36
C GLY A 13 6.51 9.70 -2.25
N ILE A 14 7.64 9.15 -1.80
CA ILE A 14 8.44 8.19 -2.57
C ILE A 14 7.60 6.97 -2.95
N LEU A 15 6.91 6.36 -1.99
CA LEU A 15 6.07 5.18 -2.27
C LEU A 15 4.86 5.53 -3.15
N SER A 16 4.27 6.70 -2.96
CA SER A 16 3.15 7.22 -3.75
C SER A 16 3.53 7.47 -5.20
N GLY A 17 4.63 8.18 -5.44
CA GLY A 17 5.15 8.42 -6.79
C GLY A 17 5.62 7.14 -7.46
N MET A 18 6.19 6.19 -6.70
CA MET A 18 6.66 4.92 -7.23
C MET A 18 5.53 3.98 -7.63
N LEU A 19 4.51 3.87 -6.77
CA LEU A 19 3.43 2.90 -6.91
C LEU A 19 2.14 3.52 -7.44
N GLY A 20 2.09 4.82 -7.71
CA GLY A 20 0.88 5.51 -8.16
C GLY A 20 -0.27 5.50 -7.15
N ILE A 21 -0.07 5.12 -5.89
CA ILE A 21 -1.12 4.88 -4.87
C ILE A 21 -1.69 6.15 -4.24
N GLY A 22 -1.24 7.35 -4.60
CA GLY A 22 -1.73 8.60 -4.00
C GLY A 22 -1.45 8.78 -2.50
N GLY A 23 -0.64 7.91 -1.89
CA GLY A 23 -0.15 7.97 -0.51
C GLY A 23 -1.16 7.78 0.63
N GLY A 24 -2.48 7.91 0.37
CA GLY A 24 -3.53 7.76 1.38
C GLY A 24 -3.42 6.47 2.21
N ILE A 25 -3.23 5.32 1.56
CA ILE A 25 -3.15 4.02 2.23
C ILE A 25 -2.01 3.92 3.25
N LEU A 26 -0.92 4.64 3.03
CA LEU A 26 0.24 4.63 3.93
C LEU A 26 0.13 5.68 5.02
N ILE A 27 -0.40 6.87 4.70
CA ILE A 27 -0.53 7.96 5.67
C ILE A 27 -1.52 7.62 6.75
N THR A 28 -2.66 7.00 6.42
CA THR A 28 -3.69 6.68 7.41
C THR A 28 -3.13 5.90 8.62
N PRO A 29 -2.47 4.73 8.46
CA PRO A 29 -1.89 4.03 9.60
C PRO A 29 -0.70 4.76 10.22
N LEU A 30 0.12 5.47 9.43
CA LEU A 30 1.26 6.22 9.99
C LEU A 30 0.81 7.33 10.93
N LEU A 31 -0.20 8.11 10.55
CA LEU A 31 -0.76 9.18 11.39
C LEU A 31 -1.61 8.65 12.55
N LEU A 32 -2.21 7.46 12.39
CA LEU A 32 -3.00 6.86 13.45
C LEU A 32 -2.13 6.25 14.57
N TYR A 33 -0.99 5.62 14.22
CA TYR A 33 -0.21 4.82 15.18
C TYR A 33 1.11 5.43 15.61
N VAL A 34 1.77 6.25 14.77
CA VAL A 34 3.11 6.73 15.11
C VAL A 34 3.12 7.94 16.06
N PRO A 35 2.22 8.95 15.93
CA PRO A 35 2.16 10.04 16.89
C PRO A 35 2.01 9.58 18.35
N PRO A 36 1.10 8.62 18.69
CA PRO A 36 1.01 8.08 20.04
C PRO A 36 2.30 7.44 20.55
N LEU A 37 3.05 6.75 19.68
CA LEU A 37 4.33 6.11 20.04
C LEU A 37 5.43 7.14 20.35
N LEU A 38 5.30 8.35 19.83
CA LEU A 38 6.23 9.47 20.05
C LEU A 38 5.75 10.40 21.18
N GLY A 39 4.66 10.09 21.87
CA GLY A 39 4.05 10.96 22.88
C GLY A 39 3.37 12.21 22.32
N LEU A 40 2.99 12.19 21.03
CA LEU A 40 2.32 13.29 20.34
C LEU A 40 0.79 13.11 20.38
N PRO A 41 0.00 14.20 20.28
CA PRO A 41 -1.46 14.14 20.28
C PRO A 41 -2.00 13.28 19.14
N THR A 42 -3.07 12.53 19.43
CA THR A 42 -3.75 11.67 18.47
C THR A 42 -4.62 12.48 17.53
N LEU A 43 -4.66 12.08 16.26
CA LEU A 43 -5.53 12.69 15.26
C LEU A 43 -6.79 11.82 15.09
N SER A 44 -7.95 12.46 14.95
CA SER A 44 -9.20 11.75 14.62
C SER A 44 -9.14 11.19 13.20
N MET A 45 -9.95 10.16 12.90
CA MET A 45 -9.99 9.59 11.56
C MET A 45 -10.45 10.65 10.55
N LYS A 46 -11.40 11.51 10.92
CA LYS A 46 -11.85 12.62 10.06
C LYS A 46 -10.74 13.61 9.72
N ALA A 47 -9.84 13.94 10.66
CA ALA A 47 -8.68 14.79 10.39
C ALA A 47 -7.64 14.09 9.50
N ILE A 48 -7.29 12.84 9.82
CA ILE A 48 -6.36 12.02 9.02
C ILE A 48 -6.84 11.94 7.58
N THR A 49 -8.12 11.66 7.39
CA THR A 49 -8.74 11.47 6.08
C THR A 49 -8.88 12.79 5.29
N GLY A 50 -8.74 13.95 5.93
CA GLY A 50 -8.59 15.25 5.26
C GLY A 50 -7.14 15.49 4.84
N LEU A 51 -6.17 15.20 5.73
CA LEU A 51 -4.74 15.29 5.43
C LEU A 51 -4.32 14.36 4.28
N THR A 52 -4.89 13.16 4.20
CA THR A 52 -4.64 12.21 3.09
C THR A 52 -5.18 12.72 1.76
N MET A 53 -6.25 13.52 1.74
CA MET A 53 -6.75 14.12 0.49
C MET A 53 -5.84 15.25 0.02
N VAL A 54 -5.38 16.11 0.93
CA VAL A 54 -4.40 17.16 0.60
C VAL A 54 -3.08 16.53 0.12
N GLN A 55 -2.61 15.50 0.81
CA GLN A 55 -1.42 14.78 0.38
C GLN A 55 -1.63 14.00 -0.92
N GLY A 56 -2.79 13.39 -1.11
CA GLY A 56 -3.17 12.69 -2.34
C GLY A 56 -3.17 13.65 -3.53
N LEU A 57 -3.73 14.85 -3.36
CA LEU A 57 -3.71 15.92 -4.34
C LEU A 57 -2.27 16.32 -4.72
N ALA A 58 -1.45 16.71 -3.75
CA ALA A 58 -0.09 17.16 -4.00
C ALA A 58 0.83 16.04 -4.54
N GLY A 59 0.73 14.85 -3.96
CA GLY A 59 1.52 13.69 -4.34
C GLY A 59 1.17 13.17 -5.72
N SER A 60 -0.12 13.14 -6.07
CA SER A 60 -0.58 12.72 -7.40
C SER A 60 -0.30 13.77 -8.47
N ALA A 61 -0.44 15.06 -8.18
CA ALA A 61 -0.04 16.13 -9.11
C ALA A 61 1.46 16.04 -9.43
N SER A 62 2.29 15.98 -8.39
CA SER A 62 3.75 15.83 -8.53
C SER A 62 4.12 14.54 -9.28
N GLY A 63 3.55 13.41 -8.87
CA GLY A 63 3.81 12.11 -9.50
C GLY A 63 3.34 12.07 -10.95
N PHE A 64 2.18 12.64 -11.27
CA PHE A 64 1.65 12.71 -12.62
C PHE A 64 2.62 13.43 -13.55
N VAL A 65 3.19 14.56 -13.12
CA VAL A 65 4.25 15.26 -13.85
C VAL A 65 5.49 14.36 -14.01
N ALA A 66 5.91 13.67 -12.94
CA ALA A 66 7.07 12.78 -12.97
C ALA A 66 6.91 11.60 -13.93
N HIS A 67 5.69 11.09 -14.11
CA HIS A 67 5.36 9.96 -14.99
C HIS A 67 5.02 10.41 -16.43
N ARG A 68 4.54 11.64 -16.62
CA ARG A 68 4.14 12.18 -17.94
C ARG A 68 5.29 12.19 -18.93
N ARG A 69 6.51 12.47 -18.47
CA ARG A 69 7.75 12.46 -19.29
C ARG A 69 8.13 11.08 -19.84
N TYR A 70 7.49 10.00 -19.38
CA TYR A 70 7.79 8.63 -19.81
C TYR A 70 6.69 8.01 -20.68
N HIS A 71 5.67 8.77 -21.08
CA HIS A 71 4.61 8.33 -21.99
C HIS A 71 3.83 7.07 -21.56
N ILE A 72 3.84 6.71 -20.28
CA ILE A 72 3.08 5.57 -19.72
C ILE A 72 1.66 5.95 -19.27
N ILE A 73 1.20 7.17 -19.54
CA ILE A 73 -0.11 7.66 -19.12
C ILE A 73 -1.12 7.43 -20.24
N ASN A 74 -2.17 6.66 -19.95
CA ASN A 74 -3.29 6.47 -20.87
C ASN A 74 -4.40 7.48 -20.54
N ASN A 75 -4.50 8.53 -21.36
CA ASN A 75 -5.52 9.58 -21.18
C ASN A 75 -6.95 9.08 -21.36
N ARG A 76 -7.15 7.97 -22.10
CA ARG A 76 -8.49 7.39 -22.30
C ARG A 76 -9.01 6.79 -20.98
N LEU A 77 -8.16 6.16 -20.16
CA LEU A 77 -8.55 5.71 -18.82
C LEU A 77 -8.98 6.90 -17.94
N ILE A 78 -8.20 7.98 -17.93
CA ILE A 78 -8.51 9.19 -17.16
C ILE A 78 -9.82 9.83 -17.65
N TYR A 79 -10.04 9.88 -18.96
CA TYR A 79 -11.26 10.45 -19.53
C TYR A 79 -12.52 9.68 -19.13
N TRP A 80 -12.48 8.34 -19.17
CA TRP A 80 -13.65 7.51 -18.83
C TRP A 80 -13.88 7.38 -17.31
N MET A 81 -12.82 7.33 -16.51
CA MET A 81 -12.92 7.14 -15.06
C MET A 81 -12.99 8.47 -14.30
N GLY A 82 -12.37 9.53 -14.82
CA GLY A 82 -12.19 10.81 -14.14
C GLY A 82 -13.49 11.55 -13.79
N PRO A 83 -14.41 11.79 -14.73
CA PRO A 83 -15.67 12.47 -14.41
C PRO A 83 -16.49 11.70 -13.38
N VAL A 84 -16.51 10.37 -13.50
CA VAL A 84 -17.25 9.48 -12.61
C VAL A 84 -16.65 9.50 -11.20
N ILE A 85 -15.32 9.38 -11.09
CA ILE A 85 -14.64 9.38 -9.78
C ILE A 85 -14.74 10.74 -9.08
N VAL A 86 -14.80 11.85 -9.83
CA VAL A 86 -15.01 13.18 -9.26
C VAL A 86 -16.37 13.23 -8.56
N VAL A 87 -17.44 12.83 -9.26
CA VAL A 87 -18.80 12.86 -8.70
C VAL A 87 -18.92 11.92 -7.50
N THR A 88 -18.45 10.68 -7.63
CA THR A 88 -18.59 9.70 -6.55
C THR A 88 -17.66 9.97 -5.37
N SER A 89 -16.43 10.46 -5.59
CA SER A 89 -15.53 10.83 -4.51
C SER A 89 -15.97 12.07 -3.77
N PHE A 90 -16.56 13.06 -4.45
CA PHE A 90 -17.19 14.20 -3.79
C PHE A 90 -18.35 13.74 -2.91
N ALA A 91 -19.26 12.92 -3.46
CA ALA A 91 -20.38 12.37 -2.71
C ALA A 91 -19.91 11.58 -1.48
N GLY A 92 -18.94 10.67 -1.64
CA GLY A 92 -18.38 9.91 -0.54
C GLY A 92 -17.73 10.79 0.52
N ALA A 93 -16.99 11.82 0.11
CA ALA A 93 -16.37 12.77 1.04
C ALA A 93 -17.42 13.57 1.81
N HIS A 94 -18.45 14.05 1.13
CA HIS A 94 -19.54 14.81 1.73
C HIS A 94 -20.30 13.99 2.80
N PHE A 95 -20.63 12.73 2.48
CA PHE A 95 -21.34 11.86 3.43
C PHE A 95 -20.44 11.31 4.54
N SER A 96 -19.11 11.36 4.41
CA SER A 96 -18.18 10.86 5.43
C SER A 96 -18.34 11.56 6.78
N GLY A 97 -18.83 12.79 6.82
CA GLY A 97 -19.08 13.53 8.05
C GLY A 97 -20.13 12.90 8.96
N PHE A 98 -21.11 12.19 8.38
CA PHE A 98 -22.22 11.55 9.09
C PHE A 98 -21.92 10.11 9.52
N ILE A 99 -20.78 9.55 9.09
CA ILE A 99 -20.39 8.18 9.39
C ILE A 99 -19.43 8.19 10.60
N SER A 100 -19.53 7.18 11.45
CA SER A 100 -18.64 7.02 12.60
C SER A 100 -17.22 6.61 12.15
N ASP A 101 -16.23 6.95 12.96
CA ASP A 101 -14.82 6.67 12.67
C ASP A 101 -14.56 5.16 12.55
N GLU A 102 -15.28 4.34 13.33
CA GLU A 102 -15.19 2.87 13.30
C GLU A 102 -15.68 2.30 11.97
N VAL A 103 -16.81 2.80 11.46
CA VAL A 103 -17.37 2.34 10.18
C VAL A 103 -16.46 2.76 9.02
N LEU A 104 -15.92 3.99 9.04
CA LEU A 104 -14.94 4.43 8.05
C LEU A 104 -13.67 3.56 8.07
N MET A 105 -13.19 3.22 9.26
CA MET A 105 -12.03 2.34 9.44
C MET A 105 -12.33 0.91 8.94
N ALA A 106 -13.53 0.39 9.17
CA ALA A 106 -13.96 -0.92 8.67
C ALA A 106 -14.06 -0.95 7.14
N ILE A 107 -14.64 0.08 6.52
CA ILE A 107 -14.68 0.23 5.06
C ILE A 107 -13.26 0.25 4.51
N PHE A 108 -12.37 1.03 5.13
CA PHE A 108 -10.98 1.11 4.71
C PHE A 108 -10.26 -0.25 4.85
N ALA A 109 -10.46 -0.97 5.95
CA ALA A 109 -9.88 -2.29 6.18
C ALA A 109 -10.34 -3.31 5.14
N MET A 110 -11.63 -3.29 4.78
CA MET A 110 -12.20 -4.15 3.75
C MET A 110 -11.61 -3.84 2.37
N MET A 111 -11.54 -2.55 1.99
CA MET A 111 -10.92 -2.15 0.73
C MET A 111 -9.44 -2.56 0.67
N ALA A 112 -8.68 -2.34 1.75
CA ALA A 112 -7.28 -2.71 1.84
C ALA A 112 -7.08 -4.23 1.74
N LEU A 113 -7.95 -5.02 2.38
CA LEU A 113 -7.92 -6.47 2.28
C LEU A 113 -8.18 -6.95 0.84
N ILE A 114 -9.24 -6.46 0.20
CA ILE A 114 -9.56 -6.82 -1.18
C ILE A 114 -8.42 -6.42 -2.12
N ALA A 115 -7.88 -5.20 -1.97
CA ALA A 115 -6.75 -4.72 -2.75
C ALA A 115 -5.50 -5.60 -2.55
N ALA A 116 -5.19 -5.98 -1.30
CA ALA A 116 -4.07 -6.88 -1.00
C ALA A 116 -4.25 -8.23 -1.68
N LEU A 117 -5.43 -8.85 -1.55
CA LEU A 117 -5.74 -10.15 -2.16
C LEU A 117 -5.60 -10.11 -3.69
N LEU A 118 -6.13 -9.09 -4.35
CA LEU A 118 -6.00 -8.90 -5.80
C LEU A 118 -4.53 -8.74 -6.23
N MET A 119 -3.72 -8.04 -5.43
CA MET A 119 -2.29 -7.87 -5.72
C MET A 119 -1.49 -9.17 -5.52
N PHE A 120 -1.86 -10.02 -4.55
CA PHE A 120 -1.25 -11.34 -4.37
C PHE A 120 -1.59 -12.30 -5.52
N ILE A 121 -2.79 -12.22 -6.07
CA ILE A 121 -3.28 -13.08 -7.18
C ILE A 121 -2.80 -12.55 -8.55
N SER A 122 -2.05 -11.44 -8.58
CA SER A 122 -1.73 -10.76 -9.84
C SER A 122 -0.95 -11.63 -10.82
N LYS A 123 -1.56 -11.90 -11.98
CA LYS A 123 -1.02 -12.74 -13.04
C LYS A 123 0.29 -12.17 -13.61
N LYS A 124 1.12 -13.04 -14.18
CA LYS A 124 2.33 -12.62 -14.92
C LYS A 124 1.90 -11.78 -16.12
N GLU A 125 2.56 -10.65 -16.32
CA GLU A 125 2.25 -9.73 -17.41
C GLU A 125 3.02 -10.10 -18.67
N LYS A 126 2.40 -9.90 -19.82
CA LYS A 126 3.12 -9.85 -21.10
C LYS A 126 3.98 -8.57 -21.12
N PRO A 127 5.18 -8.61 -21.74
CA PRO A 127 5.99 -7.41 -21.91
C PRO A 127 5.18 -6.29 -22.56
N LEU A 128 5.46 -5.03 -22.20
CA LEU A 128 4.90 -3.86 -22.89
C LEU A 128 5.43 -3.84 -24.34
N THR A 129 4.69 -4.46 -25.25
CA THR A 129 4.98 -4.44 -26.69
C THR A 129 4.15 -3.39 -27.44
N MET A 130 3.14 -2.81 -26.79
CA MET A 130 2.20 -1.83 -27.35
C MET A 130 2.34 -0.48 -26.63
N ASP A 131 2.15 0.61 -27.36
CA ASP A 131 2.11 1.97 -26.80
C ASP A 131 0.95 2.07 -25.79
N ALA A 132 1.15 2.83 -24.70
CA ALA A 132 0.15 3.04 -23.66
C ALA A 132 -1.18 3.57 -24.23
N LYS A 133 -1.14 4.29 -25.37
CA LYS A 133 -2.33 4.86 -26.03
C LYS A 133 -3.20 3.82 -26.75
N GLU A 134 -2.64 2.69 -27.15
CA GLU A 134 -3.32 1.67 -27.96
C GLU A 134 -4.04 0.62 -27.11
N ILE A 135 -3.87 0.67 -25.79
CA ILE A 135 -4.49 -0.28 -24.86
C ILE A 135 -6.02 -0.15 -24.91
N THR A 136 -6.67 -1.24 -25.30
CA THR A 136 -8.13 -1.40 -25.28
C THR A 136 -8.58 -1.97 -23.94
N PHE A 137 -9.73 -1.50 -23.46
CA PHE A 137 -10.32 -1.97 -22.20
C PHE A 137 -11.85 -1.86 -22.26
N ASN A 138 -12.52 -2.59 -21.37
CA ASN A 138 -13.98 -2.54 -21.22
C ASN A 138 -14.39 -1.24 -20.51
N ARG A 139 -15.01 -0.31 -21.26
CA ARG A 139 -15.36 1.04 -20.77
C ARG A 139 -16.45 1.02 -19.70
N PRO A 140 -17.58 0.30 -19.86
CA PRO A 140 -18.56 0.14 -18.79
C PRO A 140 -17.93 -0.37 -17.48
N LEU A 141 -17.05 -1.35 -17.57
CA LEU A 141 -16.37 -1.92 -16.39
C LEU A 141 -15.47 -0.88 -15.70
N ALA A 142 -14.74 -0.08 -16.49
CA ALA A 142 -13.91 1.02 -15.97
C ALA A 142 -14.75 2.06 -15.22
N VAL A 143 -15.90 2.43 -15.77
CA VAL A 143 -16.85 3.37 -15.16
C VAL A 143 -17.41 2.82 -13.85
N THR A 144 -17.84 1.55 -13.81
CA THR A 144 -18.35 0.92 -12.58
C THR A 144 -17.28 0.86 -11.49
N ILE A 145 -16.05 0.51 -11.86
CA ILE A 145 -14.91 0.51 -10.91
C ILE A 145 -14.66 1.93 -10.37
N ALA A 146 -14.63 2.94 -11.24
CA ALA A 146 -14.44 4.32 -10.83
C ALA A 146 -15.57 4.81 -9.91
N ALA A 147 -16.82 4.42 -10.20
CA ALA A 147 -17.98 4.79 -9.38
C ALA A 147 -17.87 4.20 -7.97
N THR A 148 -17.71 2.87 -7.86
CA THR A 148 -17.65 2.16 -6.58
C THR A 148 -16.44 2.59 -5.77
N VAL A 149 -15.26 2.60 -6.38
CA VAL A 149 -14.01 2.91 -5.68
C VAL A 149 -13.90 4.40 -5.38
N GLY A 150 -14.45 5.28 -6.22
CA GLY A 150 -14.54 6.70 -5.94
C GLY A 150 -15.44 6.99 -4.74
N LEU A 151 -16.62 6.36 -4.66
CA LEU A 151 -17.54 6.52 -3.53
C LEU A 151 -16.88 6.05 -2.22
N LEU A 152 -16.41 4.81 -2.18
CA LEU A 152 -15.76 4.24 -1.00
C LEU A 152 -14.46 4.99 -0.65
N GLY A 153 -13.68 5.35 -1.68
CA GLY A 153 -12.45 6.11 -1.58
C GLY A 153 -12.65 7.53 -1.04
N GLY A 154 -13.77 8.18 -1.40
CA GLY A 154 -14.19 9.47 -0.87
C GLY A 154 -14.55 9.39 0.60
N LEU A 155 -15.31 8.36 1.01
CA LEU A 155 -15.66 8.11 2.41
C LEU A 155 -14.40 7.99 3.29
N VAL A 156 -13.45 7.15 2.86
CA VAL A 156 -12.21 6.88 3.61
C VAL A 156 -11.11 7.93 3.41
N GLY A 157 -11.34 8.99 2.63
CA GLY A 157 -10.35 10.06 2.45
C GLY A 157 -9.16 9.74 1.55
N GLN A 158 -9.21 8.69 0.74
CA GLN A 158 -8.06 8.26 -0.08
C GLN A 158 -8.26 8.45 -1.58
N GLY A 159 -9.42 8.96 -2.02
CA GLY A 159 -9.67 9.22 -3.44
C GLY A 159 -9.62 7.94 -4.31
N GLY A 160 -9.85 6.76 -3.72
CA GLY A 160 -9.87 5.48 -4.43
C GLY A 160 -8.50 4.92 -4.82
N SER A 161 -7.42 5.58 -4.40
CA SER A 161 -6.12 5.53 -5.04
C SER A 161 -5.40 4.18 -5.02
N PHE A 162 -5.45 3.44 -3.91
CA PHE A 162 -4.74 2.17 -3.77
C PHE A 162 -5.54 0.98 -4.30
N MET A 163 -6.88 1.07 -4.38
CA MET A 163 -7.76 -0.02 -4.81
C MET A 163 -7.96 -0.01 -6.33
N ILE A 164 -7.87 1.15 -6.98
CA ILE A 164 -7.95 1.25 -8.45
C ILE A 164 -6.82 0.46 -9.12
N ILE A 165 -5.59 0.53 -8.61
CA ILE A 165 -4.44 -0.15 -9.24
C ILE A 165 -4.65 -1.68 -9.37
N PRO A 166 -4.98 -2.44 -8.31
CA PRO A 166 -5.26 -3.87 -8.44
C PRO A 166 -6.42 -4.15 -9.38
N LEU A 167 -7.45 -3.29 -9.44
CA LEU A 167 -8.57 -3.46 -10.35
C LEU A 167 -8.17 -3.19 -11.81
N LEU A 168 -7.35 -2.16 -12.06
CA LEU A 168 -6.82 -1.88 -13.40
C LEU A 168 -5.98 -3.06 -13.91
N ILE A 169 -5.10 -3.61 -13.06
CA ILE A 169 -4.21 -4.71 -13.43
C ILE A 169 -4.97 -6.03 -13.59
N ASN A 170 -5.80 -6.39 -12.61
CA ASN A 170 -6.39 -7.74 -12.55
C ASN A 170 -7.76 -7.85 -13.22
N VAL A 171 -8.53 -6.76 -13.27
CA VAL A 171 -9.89 -6.76 -13.81
C VAL A 171 -9.91 -6.16 -15.22
N LEU A 172 -9.24 -5.03 -15.45
CA LEU A 172 -9.15 -4.42 -16.79
C LEU A 172 -7.96 -4.94 -17.63
N GLY A 173 -7.00 -5.65 -17.03
CA GLY A 173 -5.85 -6.18 -17.75
C GLY A 173 -4.86 -5.11 -18.21
N ILE A 174 -4.84 -3.94 -17.56
CA ILE A 174 -3.92 -2.85 -17.90
C ILE A 174 -2.51 -3.20 -17.41
N PRO A 175 -1.45 -3.05 -18.24
CA PRO A 175 -0.07 -3.26 -17.81
C PRO A 175 0.31 -2.43 -16.59
N THR A 176 1.04 -3.01 -15.63
CA THR A 176 1.39 -2.37 -14.34
C THR A 176 1.83 -0.92 -14.52
N LYS A 177 2.86 -0.63 -15.32
CA LYS A 177 3.39 0.75 -15.44
C LYS A 177 2.35 1.74 -15.97
N VAL A 178 1.48 1.31 -16.90
CA VAL A 178 0.40 2.15 -17.42
C VAL A 178 -0.68 2.37 -16.37
N ALA A 179 -1.01 1.34 -15.58
CA ALA A 179 -1.93 1.45 -14.47
C ALA A 179 -1.41 2.44 -13.41
N LEU A 180 -0.14 2.34 -12.99
CA LEU A 180 0.45 3.24 -11.99
C LEU A 180 0.45 4.70 -12.49
N GLY A 181 0.87 4.93 -13.74
CA GLY A 181 0.93 6.27 -14.34
C GLY A 181 -0.45 6.89 -14.55
N SER A 182 -1.40 6.14 -15.10
CA SER A 182 -2.77 6.62 -15.35
C SER A 182 -3.54 6.85 -14.05
N ASN A 183 -3.30 6.01 -13.03
CA ASN A 183 -3.93 6.16 -11.72
C ASN A 183 -3.56 7.46 -11.04
N LEU A 184 -2.34 7.98 -11.21
CA LEU A 184 -1.97 9.30 -10.67
C LEU A 184 -2.90 10.41 -11.19
N GLY A 185 -3.33 10.36 -12.45
CA GLY A 185 -4.29 11.32 -12.99
C GLY A 185 -5.70 11.12 -12.43
N ILE A 186 -6.12 9.86 -12.25
CA ILE A 186 -7.42 9.52 -11.67
C ILE A 186 -7.50 9.97 -10.20
N VAL A 187 -6.42 9.76 -9.44
CA VAL A 187 -6.27 10.15 -8.04
C VAL A 187 -6.20 11.66 -7.88
N LEU A 188 -5.56 12.35 -8.82
CA LEU A 188 -5.53 13.80 -8.84
C LEU A 188 -6.95 14.36 -8.88
N LEU A 189 -7.77 13.87 -9.81
CA LEU A 189 -9.16 14.29 -9.95
C LEU A 189 -10.02 13.93 -8.72
N SER A 190 -9.88 12.72 -8.20
CA SER A 190 -10.64 12.31 -7.01
C SER A 190 -10.20 13.05 -5.74
N SER A 191 -8.92 13.40 -5.60
CA SER A 191 -8.42 14.15 -4.45
C SER A 191 -8.90 15.59 -4.46
N ILE A 192 -9.00 16.23 -5.63
CA ILE A 192 -9.62 17.56 -5.78
C ILE A 192 -11.08 17.50 -5.30
N ALA A 193 -11.84 16.53 -5.82
CA ALA A 193 -13.25 16.36 -5.51
C ALA A 193 -13.51 15.94 -4.05
N GLY A 194 -12.66 15.08 -3.52
CA GLY A 194 -12.73 14.66 -2.13
C GLY A 194 -12.42 15.80 -1.18
N LEU A 195 -11.36 16.57 -1.46
CA LEU A 195 -10.97 17.70 -0.64
C LEU A 195 -12.07 18.76 -0.61
N SER A 196 -12.69 19.07 -1.74
CA SER A 196 -13.82 20.02 -1.77
C SER A 196 -15.03 19.53 -0.95
N GLY A 197 -15.29 18.21 -0.94
CA GLY A 197 -16.31 17.61 -0.08
C GLY A 197 -16.01 17.67 1.42
N LYS A 198 -14.73 17.82 1.82
CA LYS A 198 -14.28 17.88 3.23
C LYS A 198 -13.98 19.26 3.77
N ILE A 199 -13.71 20.24 2.92
CA ILE A 199 -13.45 21.62 3.35
C ILE A 199 -14.62 22.16 4.19
N SER A 200 -15.85 21.72 3.91
CA SER A 200 -17.05 22.04 4.71
C SER A 200 -16.96 21.58 6.18
N SER A 201 -16.08 20.63 6.50
CA SER A 201 -15.97 20.05 7.85
C SER A 201 -15.02 20.83 8.78
N GLY A 202 -14.15 21.72 8.26
CA GLY A 202 -13.24 22.54 9.08
C GLY A 202 -12.12 21.77 9.81
N LEU A 203 -11.91 20.48 9.50
CA LEU A 203 -11.03 19.57 10.26
C LEU A 203 -9.58 19.49 9.73
N ILE A 204 -9.19 20.34 8.78
CA ILE A 204 -7.85 20.32 8.17
C ILE A 204 -7.01 21.42 8.77
N GLU A 205 -6.05 21.07 9.62
CA GLU A 205 -5.06 22.01 10.15
C GLU A 205 -4.08 22.41 9.03
N PRO A 206 -4.05 23.68 8.57
CA PRO A 206 -3.26 24.10 7.41
C PRO A 206 -1.76 23.90 7.60
N LEU A 207 -1.27 24.06 8.83
CA LEU A 207 0.14 23.91 9.17
C LEU A 207 0.59 22.45 8.97
N SER A 208 -0.13 21.49 9.54
CA SER A 208 0.14 20.06 9.39
C SER A 208 0.07 19.61 7.93
N ALA A 209 -0.89 20.14 7.17
CA ALA A 209 -1.03 19.89 5.74
C ALA A 209 0.18 20.40 4.94
N LEU A 210 0.69 21.60 5.24
CA LEU A 210 1.81 22.21 4.52
C LEU A 210 3.09 21.35 4.60
N TYR A 211 3.47 20.91 5.81
CA TYR A 211 4.68 20.09 5.99
C TYR A 211 4.57 18.72 5.30
N LEU A 212 3.37 18.10 5.32
CA LEU A 212 3.12 16.88 4.56
C LEU A 212 3.25 17.10 3.04
N VAL A 213 2.74 18.23 2.54
CA VAL A 213 2.77 18.59 1.12
C VAL A 213 4.20 18.81 0.62
N VAL A 214 5.03 19.51 1.38
CA VAL A 214 6.44 19.74 0.99
C VAL A 214 7.18 18.41 0.85
N GLY A 215 7.05 17.52 1.83
CA GLY A 215 7.66 16.18 1.78
C GLY A 215 7.13 15.35 0.61
N VAL A 216 5.81 15.33 0.39
CA VAL A 216 5.21 14.48 -0.64
C VAL A 216 5.57 14.94 -2.06
N ILE A 217 5.69 16.24 -2.30
CA ILE A 217 6.04 16.77 -3.62
C ILE A 217 7.43 16.27 -4.01
N ILE A 218 8.42 16.44 -3.13
CA ILE A 218 9.80 16.00 -3.34
C ILE A 218 9.87 14.48 -3.46
N GLY A 219 9.22 13.77 -2.53
CA GLY A 219 9.21 12.33 -2.49
C GLY A 219 8.58 11.72 -3.75
N SER A 220 7.46 12.28 -4.23
CA SER A 220 6.73 11.75 -5.39
C SER A 220 7.53 11.87 -6.69
N GLN A 221 8.32 12.93 -6.87
CA GLN A 221 9.24 13.04 -8.01
C GLN A 221 10.31 11.93 -8.00
N LEU A 222 10.95 11.72 -6.84
CA LEU A 222 11.95 10.66 -6.64
C LEU A 222 11.34 9.27 -6.82
N GLY A 223 10.16 9.05 -6.26
CA GLY A 223 9.40 7.82 -6.41
C GLY A 223 9.05 7.51 -7.85
N GLY A 224 8.56 8.51 -8.58
CA GLY A 224 8.23 8.38 -10.01
C GLY A 224 9.45 7.97 -10.83
N PHE A 225 10.60 8.62 -10.60
CA PHE A 225 11.86 8.23 -11.22
C PHE A 225 12.26 6.78 -10.90
N LEU A 226 12.15 6.36 -9.64
CA LEU A 226 12.48 4.99 -9.21
C LEU A 226 11.54 3.96 -9.84
N SER A 227 10.26 4.30 -10.02
CA SER A 227 9.26 3.44 -10.67
C SER A 227 9.72 2.93 -12.02
N HIS A 228 10.33 3.80 -12.83
CA HIS A 228 10.78 3.44 -14.18
C HIS A 228 11.96 2.48 -14.19
N ARG A 229 12.84 2.56 -13.18
CA ARG A 229 14.01 1.67 -13.04
C ARG A 229 13.65 0.29 -12.52
N LEU A 230 12.49 0.14 -11.87
CA LEU A 230 12.05 -1.14 -11.34
C LEU A 230 11.32 -1.98 -12.38
N ARG A 231 11.44 -3.30 -12.21
CA ARG A 231 10.68 -4.29 -12.97
C ARG A 231 9.23 -4.32 -12.49
N ASN A 232 8.27 -4.58 -13.37
CA ASN A 232 6.83 -4.64 -13.03
C ASN A 232 6.55 -5.61 -11.87
N ASN A 233 7.24 -6.76 -11.85
CA ASN A 233 7.09 -7.74 -10.77
C ASN A 233 7.54 -7.19 -9.40
N THR A 234 8.60 -6.37 -9.37
CA THR A 234 9.07 -5.72 -8.14
C THR A 234 8.06 -4.69 -7.66
N LEU A 235 7.53 -3.85 -8.56
CA LEU A 235 6.50 -2.86 -8.24
C LEU A 235 5.24 -3.53 -7.66
N LYS A 236 4.77 -4.62 -8.29
CA LYS A 236 3.62 -5.39 -7.79
C LYS A 236 3.88 -5.99 -6.42
N ARG A 237 5.07 -6.55 -6.17
CA ARG A 237 5.45 -7.10 -4.85
C ARG A 237 5.51 -6.02 -3.78
N ILE A 238 6.11 -4.87 -4.08
CA ILE A 238 6.16 -3.75 -3.12
C ILE A 238 4.75 -3.28 -2.82
N LEU A 239 3.91 -3.10 -3.84
CA LEU A 239 2.51 -2.69 -3.66
C LEU A 239 1.70 -3.72 -2.85
N ALA A 240 1.82 -5.01 -3.15
CA ALA A 240 1.18 -6.09 -2.40
C ALA A 240 1.63 -6.10 -0.93
N ALA A 241 2.95 -5.95 -0.68
CA ALA A 241 3.50 -5.93 0.66
C ALA A 241 3.01 -4.70 1.45
N VAL A 242 3.03 -3.51 0.84
CA VAL A 242 2.56 -2.28 1.47
C VAL A 242 1.08 -2.39 1.84
N ILE A 243 0.22 -2.74 0.88
CA ILE A 243 -1.23 -2.85 1.14
C ILE A 243 -1.52 -3.97 2.13
N GLY A 244 -0.83 -5.13 2.00
CA GLY A 244 -1.00 -6.27 2.90
C GLY A 244 -0.62 -5.95 4.35
N LEU A 245 0.53 -5.30 4.57
CA LEU A 245 0.97 -4.88 5.90
C LEU A 245 -0.01 -3.89 6.54
N VAL A 246 -0.48 -2.90 5.77
CA VAL A 246 -1.48 -1.93 6.25
C VAL A 246 -2.80 -2.63 6.58
N SER A 247 -3.28 -3.50 5.69
CA SER A 247 -4.50 -4.28 5.90
C SER A 247 -4.43 -5.09 7.19
N LEU A 248 -3.39 -5.91 7.36
CA LEU A 248 -3.18 -6.70 8.58
C LEU A 248 -3.15 -5.84 9.84
N ARG A 249 -2.48 -4.68 9.77
CA ARG A 249 -2.38 -3.77 10.91
C ARG A 249 -3.73 -3.22 11.33
N ILE A 250 -4.59 -2.87 10.38
CA ILE A 250 -5.88 -2.25 10.66
C ILE A 250 -6.90 -3.29 11.12
N TRP A 251 -6.89 -4.48 10.52
CA TRP A 251 -7.68 -5.61 11.01
C TRP A 251 -7.32 -5.96 12.45
N TRP A 252 -6.04 -5.97 12.80
CA TRP A 252 -5.62 -6.16 14.19
C TRP A 252 -6.21 -5.11 15.13
N THR A 253 -6.21 -3.84 14.73
CA THR A 253 -6.79 -2.74 15.52
C THR A 253 -8.29 -2.90 15.71
N LEU A 254 -9.03 -3.30 14.67
CA LEU A 254 -10.48 -3.51 14.74
C LEU A 254 -10.85 -4.75 15.57
N LEU A 255 -10.08 -5.83 15.47
CA LEU A 255 -10.37 -7.09 16.17
C LEU A 255 -9.92 -7.08 17.63
N LYS A 256 -8.89 -6.31 18.00
CA LYS A 256 -8.32 -6.31 19.36
C LYS A 256 -9.38 -6.08 20.46
N PRO A 257 -10.27 -5.07 20.39
CA PRO A 257 -11.29 -4.87 21.42
C PRO A 257 -12.25 -6.06 21.54
N LEU A 258 -12.68 -6.63 20.40
CA LEU A 258 -13.55 -7.80 20.35
C LEU A 258 -12.87 -9.02 20.99
N VAL A 259 -11.61 -9.26 20.66
CA VAL A 259 -10.81 -10.36 21.23
C VAL A 259 -10.64 -10.16 22.75
N VAL A 260 -10.31 -8.95 23.20
CA VAL A 260 -10.17 -8.66 24.64
C VAL A 260 -11.49 -8.86 25.38
N SER A 261 -12.60 -8.41 24.80
CA SER A 261 -13.93 -8.63 25.40
C SER A 261 -14.29 -10.12 25.46
N LEU A 262 -14.02 -10.88 24.39
CA LEU A 262 -14.25 -12.32 24.36
C LEU A 262 -13.40 -13.04 25.41
N VAL A 263 -12.12 -12.67 25.53
CA VAL A 263 -11.21 -13.23 26.53
C VAL A 263 -11.67 -12.90 27.94
N ASN A 264 -12.09 -11.66 28.20
CA ASN A 264 -12.55 -11.24 29.53
C ASN A 264 -13.90 -11.86 29.94
N SER A 265 -14.71 -12.30 28.97
CA SER A 265 -15.95 -13.04 29.23
C SER A 265 -15.74 -14.51 29.57
N LEU A 266 -14.52 -15.06 29.38
CA LEU A 266 -14.22 -16.44 29.73
C LEU A 266 -13.89 -16.56 31.23
N PRO A 267 -14.31 -17.64 31.89
CA PRO A 267 -13.90 -17.89 33.27
C PRO A 267 -12.38 -18.06 33.37
N ALA A 268 -11.79 -17.61 34.47
CA ALA A 268 -10.33 -17.48 34.62
C ALA A 268 -9.55 -18.78 34.37
N ASN A 269 -10.15 -19.94 34.66
CA ASN A 269 -9.59 -21.26 34.38
C ASN A 269 -9.37 -21.52 32.86
N ILE A 270 -10.27 -21.04 32.00
CA ILE A 270 -10.15 -21.18 30.54
C ILE A 270 -9.08 -20.23 30.00
N ILE A 271 -8.99 -19.00 30.51
CA ILE A 271 -7.96 -18.04 30.12
C ILE A 271 -6.57 -18.63 30.43
N ILE A 272 -6.38 -19.17 31.64
CA ILE A 272 -5.13 -19.81 32.08
C ILE A 272 -4.75 -20.96 31.15
N LEU A 273 -5.68 -21.86 30.84
CA LEU A 273 -5.47 -22.97 29.90
C LEU A 273 -5.05 -22.49 28.50
N TYR A 274 -5.71 -21.46 27.96
CA TYR A 274 -5.36 -20.88 26.67
C TYR A 274 -3.96 -20.23 26.68
N THR A 275 -3.60 -19.48 27.72
CA THR A 275 -2.24 -18.93 27.86
C THR A 275 -1.20 -20.04 27.95
N ILE A 276 -1.46 -21.11 28.70
CA ILE A 276 -0.55 -22.26 28.82
C ILE A 276 -0.42 -22.97 27.47
N SER A 277 -1.50 -23.17 26.73
CA SER A 277 -1.47 -23.80 25.40
C SER A 277 -0.70 -22.95 24.38
N ILE A 278 -0.89 -21.62 24.38
CA ILE A 278 -0.14 -20.71 23.49
C ILE A 278 1.34 -20.70 23.85
N ILE A 279 1.69 -20.61 25.14
CA ILE A 279 3.08 -20.66 25.60
C ILE A 279 3.72 -22.00 25.21
N SER A 280 3.00 -23.11 25.40
CA SER A 280 3.48 -24.45 25.03
C SER A 280 3.70 -24.58 23.52
N LEU A 281 2.80 -24.02 22.70
CA LEU A 281 2.93 -24.01 21.24
C LEU A 281 4.13 -23.17 20.78
N ILE A 282 4.35 -22.01 21.39
CA ILE A 282 5.51 -21.14 21.11
C ILE A 282 6.80 -21.86 21.51
N LEU A 283 6.88 -22.44 22.70
CA LEU A 283 8.03 -23.20 23.17
C LEU A 283 8.33 -24.39 22.26
N TRP A 284 7.30 -25.12 21.81
CA TRP A 284 7.44 -26.21 20.86
C TRP A 284 8.01 -25.72 19.53
N THR A 285 7.45 -24.64 18.98
CA THR A 285 7.92 -24.05 17.70
C THR A 285 9.36 -23.58 17.79
N VAL A 286 9.73 -22.89 18.88
CA VAL A 286 11.12 -22.44 19.12
C VAL A 286 12.07 -23.63 19.22
N ASN A 287 11.69 -24.68 19.95
CA ASN A 287 12.52 -25.87 20.11
C ASN A 287 12.69 -26.62 18.78
N THR A 288 11.62 -26.75 17.98
CA THR A 288 11.69 -27.35 16.64
C THR A 288 12.58 -26.53 15.71
N CYS A 289 12.47 -25.20 15.72
CA CYS A 289 13.36 -24.32 14.95
C CYS A 289 14.82 -24.44 15.41
N LEU A 290 15.08 -24.49 16.71
CA LEU A 290 16.43 -24.67 17.26
C LEU A 290 17.03 -26.03 16.87
N PHE A 291 16.22 -27.09 16.92
CA PHE A 291 16.64 -28.43 16.52
C PHE A 291 16.95 -28.52 15.03
N VAL A 292 16.10 -27.94 14.17
CA VAL A 292 16.34 -27.85 12.72
C VAL A 292 17.60 -27.02 12.43
N TRP A 293 17.79 -25.90 13.13
CA TRP A 293 18.99 -25.07 12.98
C TRP A 293 20.27 -25.81 13.40
N LEU A 294 20.27 -26.49 14.55
CA LEU A 294 21.38 -27.32 15.02
C LEU A 294 21.67 -28.47 14.04
N TYR A 295 20.64 -29.17 13.57
CA TYR A 295 20.77 -30.25 12.60
C TYR A 295 21.43 -29.77 11.29
N LEU A 296 20.99 -28.63 10.75
CA LEU A 296 21.58 -28.03 9.56
C LEU A 296 23.00 -27.49 9.80
N HIS A 297 23.27 -26.92 10.98
CA HIS A 297 24.60 -26.44 11.36
C HIS A 297 25.62 -27.58 11.43
N PHE A 298 25.25 -28.72 12.02
CA PHE A 298 26.11 -29.90 12.06
C PHE A 298 26.28 -30.58 10.70
N ARG A 299 25.24 -30.58 9.84
CA ARG A 299 25.36 -31.14 8.48
C ARG A 299 26.32 -30.33 7.58
N ARG A 300 26.42 -29.02 7.77
CA ARG A 300 27.34 -28.15 7.00
C ARG A 300 28.82 -28.40 7.30
N LYS A 301 29.19 -28.94 8.47
CA LYS A 301 30.60 -29.21 8.81
C LYS A 301 31.16 -30.51 8.20
N LYS A 302 30.35 -31.38 7.60
CA LYS A 302 30.80 -32.69 7.05
C LYS A 302 31.21 -32.68 5.57
N TRP A 303 31.13 -31.55 4.85
CA TRP A 303 31.35 -31.50 3.38
C TRP A 303 32.56 -30.69 2.91
N VAL A 304 33.52 -30.37 3.79
CA VAL A 304 34.82 -29.79 3.39
C VAL A 304 35.89 -30.88 3.46
N VAL A 305 35.85 -31.82 2.53
CA VAL A 305 37.01 -32.68 2.21
C VAL A 305 37.28 -32.48 0.72
N THR A 306 38.25 -31.62 0.43
CA THR A 306 38.80 -31.40 -0.91
C THR A 306 39.52 -32.66 -1.40
N PRO A 307 39.26 -33.16 -2.63
CA PRO A 307 40.08 -34.23 -3.20
C PRO A 307 41.50 -33.73 -3.51
N PRO A 308 42.56 -34.54 -3.32
CA PRO A 308 43.93 -34.11 -3.54
C PRO A 308 44.26 -34.00 -5.05
N GLU A 309 44.85 -32.86 -5.39
CA GLU A 309 45.36 -32.50 -6.71
C GLU A 309 46.70 -33.22 -6.94
N ILE A 310 46.71 -34.25 -7.80
CA ILE A 310 47.95 -34.96 -8.17
C ILE A 310 48.63 -34.18 -9.30
N SER A 311 49.75 -33.58 -8.95
CA SER A 311 50.69 -32.85 -9.78
C SER A 311 51.21 -33.65 -10.98
N ARG A 312 51.08 -33.06 -12.18
CA ARG A 312 51.92 -33.35 -13.34
C ARG A 312 53.36 -32.88 -13.05
N THR A 313 54.33 -33.81 -13.06
CA THR A 313 55.63 -33.65 -13.75
C THR A 313 56.53 -34.89 -13.59
N HIS A 314 57.22 -35.24 -14.69
CA HIS A 314 58.32 -36.21 -14.86
C HIS A 314 58.00 -37.69 -15.14
N LYS A 315 57.97 -38.04 -16.44
CA LYS A 315 59.11 -38.77 -17.07
C LYS A 315 59.05 -38.74 -18.61
N LYS A 316 60.15 -38.28 -19.19
CA LYS A 316 60.63 -38.56 -20.56
C LYS A 316 61.12 -40.03 -20.65
N SER A 317 61.33 -40.48 -21.90
CA SER A 317 62.01 -41.71 -22.41
C SER A 317 61.23 -43.02 -22.30
N LEU A 318 60.64 -43.53 -23.39
CA LEU A 318 61.23 -44.35 -24.50
C LEU A 318 61.38 -45.83 -24.13
N SER A 319 60.92 -46.69 -25.05
CA SER A 319 60.96 -48.17 -25.13
C SER A 319 60.23 -48.96 -24.06
#